data_AF-A0A165WLH3-F1
#
_entry.id   AF-A0A165WLH3-F1
#
_cell.length_a   1.000
_cell.length_b   1.000
_cell.length_c   1.000
_cell.angle_alpha   90.00
_cell.angle_beta   90.00
_cell.angle_gamma   90.00
#
_symmetry.space_group_name_H-M   'P 1'
#
loop_
_entity.id
_entity.type
_entity.pdbx_description
1 polymer ?
#
loop_
_entity_poly.entity_id
_entity_poly.type
_entity_poly.pdbx_seq_one_letter_code
_entity_poly.pdbx_strand_id
1 'polypeptide(L)'
;NIVDLEHCDTHQSIYTCLSRASTLKGTVIFRMCKHGIITGGLGSANDSKAGGLLSGYLKQEFRELEILNEITRLRWEGKLKPGVGGNTRSTLL
;
A
#
# COMPACT_ATOMS: atom_id res chain seq x y z
N ASN A 1 6.54 21.74 2.94
CA ASN A 1 5.79 20.76 3.75
C ASN A 1 6.75 20.19 4.78
N ILE A 2 6.60 20.59 6.04
CA ILE A 2 7.42 20.05 7.13
C ILE A 2 6.61 18.92 7.75
N VAL A 3 7.19 17.72 7.76
CA VAL A 3 6.51 16.50 8.24
C VAL A 3 7.27 15.94 9.43
N ASP A 4 6.53 15.67 10.49
CA ASP A 4 7.02 15.00 11.69
C ASP A 4 6.46 13.58 11.73
N LEU A 5 7.36 12.59 11.69
CA LEU A 5 7.00 11.18 11.65
C LEU A 5 7.24 10.49 13.00
N GLU A 6 7.71 11.18 14.05
CA GLU A 6 8.07 10.54 15.32
C GLU A 6 6.89 9.81 15.97
N HIS A 7 5.70 10.41 15.91
CA HIS A 7 4.47 9.87 16.50
C HIS A 7 3.60 9.11 15.48
N CYS A 8 4.17 8.74 14.32
CA CYS A 8 3.48 7.95 13.33
C CYS A 8 3.69 6.46 13.61
N ASP A 9 2.74 5.85 14.33
CA ASP A 9 2.84 4.46 14.79
C ASP A 9 2.36 3.42 13.77
N THR A 10 1.78 3.84 12.65
CA THR A 10 1.22 2.95 11.63
C THR A 10 1.72 3.30 10.23
N HIS A 11 1.77 2.29 9.35
CA HIS A 11 2.08 2.50 7.95
C HIS A 11 1.13 3.52 7.29
N GLN A 12 -0.15 3.50 7.65
CA GLN A 12 -1.17 4.40 7.10
C GLN A 12 -0.95 5.86 7.51
N SER A 13 -0.52 6.13 8.76
CA SER A 13 -0.24 7.50 9.20
C SER A 13 0.96 8.08 8.45
N ILE A 14 2.04 7.30 8.29
CA ILE A 14 3.20 7.71 7.48
C ILE A 14 2.78 8.02 6.04
N TYR A 15 2.04 7.11 5.40
CA TYR A 15 1.57 7.30 4.03
C TYR A 15 0.71 8.57 3.89
N THR A 16 -0.21 8.80 4.84
CA THR A 16 -1.10 9.97 4.81
C THR A 16 -0.32 11.28 4.97
N CYS A 17 0.63 11.32 5.92
CA CYS A 17 1.48 12.50 6.14
C CYS A 17 2.31 12.84 4.90
N LEU A 18 2.92 11.83 4.27
CA LEU A 18 3.73 12.01 3.07
C LEU A 18 2.88 12.31 1.82
N SER A 19 1.68 11.75 1.70
CA SER A 19 0.80 12.00 0.54
C SER A 19 0.28 13.44 0.47
N ARG A 20 0.39 14.22 1.55
CA ARG A 20 0.11 15.66 1.54
C ARG A 20 1.24 16.50 0.94
N ALA A 21 2.42 15.92 0.73
CA ALA A 21 3.51 16.60 0.05
C ALA A 21 3.25 16.71 -1.45
N SER A 22 3.39 17.92 -1.98
CA SER A 22 3.24 18.17 -3.43
C SER A 22 4.49 17.81 -4.23
N THR A 23 5.68 17.93 -3.63
CA THR A 23 6.97 17.64 -4.28
C THR A 23 8.01 17.14 -3.28
N LEU A 24 8.96 16.33 -3.76
CA LEU A 24 10.09 15.89 -2.95
C LEU A 24 10.93 17.06 -2.44
N LYS A 25 11.30 18.00 -3.33
CA LYS A 25 12.11 19.18 -2.97
C LYS A 25 11.41 20.11 -1.98
N GLY A 26 10.09 20.15 -1.99
CA GLY A 26 9.28 20.95 -1.06
C GLY A 26 9.01 20.25 0.28
N THR A 27 9.57 19.07 0.53
CA THR A 27 9.28 18.26 1.73
C THR A 27 10.51 18.15 2.61
N VAL A 28 10.33 18.47 3.89
CA VAL A 28 11.36 18.35 4.91
C VAL A 28 10.85 17.43 6.00
N ILE A 29 11.60 16.36 6.29
CA ILE A 29 11.31 15.43 7.38
C ILE A 29 12.07 15.92 8.60
N PHE A 30 11.35 16.30 9.65
CA PHE A 30 11.96 16.85 10.87
C PHE A 30 12.45 15.75 11.82
N ARG A 31 11.61 14.73 12.06
CA ARG A 31 11.95 13.53 12.83
C ARG A 31 11.40 12.31 12.14
N MET A 32 12.20 11.23 12.12
CA MET A 32 11.89 10.01 11.38
C MET A 32 11.21 8.97 12.29
N CYS A 33 10.27 8.21 11.74
CA CYS A 33 9.69 7.04 12.40
C CYS A 33 10.67 5.85 12.38
N LYS A 34 10.40 4.82 13.18
CA LYS A 34 11.15 3.55 13.12
C LYS A 34 11.01 2.93 11.73
N HIS A 35 12.13 2.46 11.16
CA HIS A 35 12.15 1.88 9.80
C HIS A 35 11.18 0.70 9.62
N GLY A 36 10.96 -0.08 10.68
CA GLY A 36 9.99 -1.18 10.66
C GLY A 36 8.56 -0.73 10.34
N ILE A 37 8.16 0.48 10.72
CA ILE A 37 6.80 0.99 10.49
C ILE A 37 6.62 1.40 9.01
N ILE A 38 7.67 1.91 8.38
CA ILE A 38 7.67 2.29 6.94
C ILE A 38 7.43 1.06 6.07
N THR A 39 8.02 -0.08 6.45
CA THR A 39 7.85 -1.34 5.72
C THR A 39 6.64 -2.14 6.22
N GLY A 40 5.85 -1.60 7.15
CA GLY A 40 4.75 -2.31 7.80
C GLY A 40 5.16 -3.66 8.39
N GLY A 41 6.30 -3.71 9.07
CA GLY A 41 6.78 -4.90 9.76
C GLY A 41 7.31 -6.02 8.86
N LEU A 42 7.77 -5.71 7.63
CA LEU A 42 8.47 -6.72 6.79
C LEU A 42 9.85 -7.12 7.34
N GLY A 43 10.42 -6.35 8.27
CA GLY A 43 11.67 -6.67 8.95
C GLY A 43 11.43 -7.33 10.31
N SER A 44 11.87 -8.58 10.43
CA SER A 44 12.12 -9.33 11.67
C SER A 44 10.93 -9.55 12.62
N ALA A 45 10.41 -10.78 12.62
CA ALA A 45 9.30 -11.29 13.44
C ALA A 45 9.51 -11.32 14.97
N ASN A 46 10.56 -10.67 15.46
CA ASN A 46 11.05 -10.74 16.84
C ASN A 46 10.84 -9.44 17.64
N ASP A 47 10.43 -8.35 16.99
CA ASP A 47 10.11 -7.10 17.69
C ASP A 47 8.60 -6.84 17.68
N SER A 48 7.89 -7.48 18.62
CA SER A 48 6.47 -7.25 18.92
C SER A 48 6.12 -5.80 19.31
N LYS A 49 7.12 -4.90 19.32
CA LYS A 49 7.03 -3.46 19.60
C LYS A 49 7.22 -2.56 18.38
N ALA A 50 7.53 -3.11 17.20
CA ALA A 50 7.58 -2.34 15.96
C ALA A 50 6.18 -2.31 15.34
N GLY A 51 5.52 -1.16 15.47
CA GLY A 51 4.13 -0.93 15.09
C GLY A 51 3.77 -1.48 13.70
N GLY A 52 2.73 -2.31 13.70
CA GLY A 52 1.88 -2.59 12.55
C GLY A 52 2.52 -3.45 11.48
N LEU A 53 2.25 -4.76 11.55
CA LEU A 53 2.13 -5.58 10.34
C LEU A 53 1.26 -4.78 9.36
N LEU A 54 1.77 -4.49 8.16
CA LEU A 54 0.95 -4.40 6.96
C LEU A 54 0.14 -5.69 6.96
N SER A 55 -1.04 -5.63 7.57
CA SER A 55 -1.91 -6.78 7.82
C SER A 55 -1.98 -7.55 6.51
N GLY A 56 -1.75 -8.86 6.52
CA GLY A 56 -1.70 -9.67 5.29
C GLY A 56 -2.90 -9.38 4.37
N TYR A 57 -4.02 -8.99 4.97
CA TYR A 57 -5.19 -8.42 4.32
C TYR A 57 -4.91 -7.24 3.37
N LEU A 58 -4.18 -6.19 3.78
CA LEU A 58 -3.92 -5.04 2.89
C LEU A 58 -3.05 -5.41 1.69
N LYS A 59 -2.09 -6.31 1.87
CA LYS A 59 -1.29 -6.84 0.75
C LYS A 59 -2.15 -7.66 -0.20
N GLN A 60 -3.06 -8.46 0.34
CA GLN A 60 -4.03 -9.21 -0.44
C GLN A 60 -4.93 -8.27 -1.27
N GLU A 61 -5.46 -7.22 -0.65
CA GLU A 61 -6.29 -6.22 -1.34
C GLU A 61 -5.53 -5.55 -2.48
N PHE A 62 -4.27 -5.13 -2.27
CA PHE A 62 -3.44 -4.56 -3.34
C PHE A 62 -3.19 -5.56 -4.48
N ARG A 63 -2.89 -6.82 -4.15
CA ARG A 63 -2.69 -7.87 -5.15
C ARG A 63 -3.94 -8.11 -5.99
N GLU A 64 -5.11 -8.17 -5.34
CA GLU A 64 -6.38 -8.38 -6.02
C GLU A 64 -6.74 -7.18 -6.92
N LEU A 65 -6.44 -5.95 -6.48
CA LEU A 65 -6.59 -4.76 -7.31
C LEU A 65 -5.67 -4.79 -8.54
N GLU A 66 -4.42 -5.24 -8.41
CA GLU A 66 -3.52 -5.41 -9.56
C GLU A 66 -4.04 -6.46 -10.55
N ILE A 67 -4.52 -7.61 -10.06
CA ILE A 67 -5.10 -8.65 -10.91
C ILE A 67 -6.35 -8.11 -11.63
N LEU A 68 -7.20 -7.35 -10.93
CA LEU A 68 -8.38 -6.73 -11.54
C LEU A 68 -8.00 -5.72 -12.63
N ASN A 69 -6.95 -4.93 -12.40
CA ASN A 69 -6.42 -4.00 -13.41
C ASN A 69 -5.89 -4.76 -14.63
N GLU A 70 -5.19 -5.86 -14.42
CA GLU A 70 -4.69 -6.72 -15.51
C GLU A 70 -5.82 -7.34 -16.32
N ILE A 71 -6.87 -7.86 -15.66
CA ILE A 71 -8.08 -8.36 -16.32
C ILE A 71 -8.73 -7.26 -17.16
N THR A 72 -8.79 -6.03 -16.63
CA THR A 72 -9.37 -4.87 -17.33
C THR A 72 -8.54 -4.52 -18.57
N ARG A 73 -7.21 -4.53 -18.47
CA ARG A 73 -6.30 -4.33 -19.60
C ARG A 73 -6.48 -5.41 -20.66
N LEU A 74 -6.48 -6.69 -20.28
CA LEU A 74 -6.67 -7.81 -21.23
C LEU A 74 -8.04 -7.77 -21.90
N ARG A 75 -9.09 -7.33 -21.19
CA ARG A 75 -10.42 -7.11 -21.76
C ARG A 75 -10.39 -6.01 -22.82
N TRP A 76 -9.75 -4.89 -22.52
CA TRP A 76 -9.57 -3.78 -23.46
C TRP A 76 -8.78 -4.21 -24.71
N GLU A 77 -7.74 -5.03 -24.54
CA GLU A 77 -6.94 -5.57 -25.64
C GLU A 77 -7.63 -6.71 -26.42
N GLY A 78 -8.81 -7.17 -25.99
CA GLY A 78 -9.51 -8.30 -26.59
C GLY A 78 -8.80 -9.66 -26.41
N LYS A 79 -7.82 -9.75 -25.49
CA LYS A 79 -7.03 -10.95 -25.19
C LYS A 79 -7.53 -11.73 -23.98
N LEU A 80 -8.61 -11.27 -23.35
CA LEU A 80 -9.16 -11.92 -22.16
C LEU A 80 -9.71 -13.31 -22.53
N LYS A 81 -9.36 -14.32 -21.74
CA LYS A 81 -9.82 -15.70 -21.95
C LYS A 81 -11.36 -15.78 -21.93
N PRO A 82 -12.00 -16.46 -22.90
CA PRO A 82 -13.44 -16.70 -22.87
C PRO A 82 -13.80 -17.49 -21.61
N GLY A 83 -14.70 -16.94 -20.80
CA GLY A 83 -15.12 -17.50 -19.50
C GLY A 83 -14.84 -16.60 -18.29
N VAL A 84 -13.97 -15.59 -18.42
CA VAL A 84 -13.74 -14.58 -17.37
C VAL A 84 -14.77 -13.46 -17.51
N GLY A 85 -15.96 -13.67 -16.93
CA GLY A 85 -17.10 -12.75 -16.95
C GLY A 85 -17.34 -12.11 -15.58
N GLY A 86 -17.73 -10.84 -15.55
CA GLY A 86 -17.91 -10.08 -14.31
C GLY A 86 -17.34 -8.68 -14.41
N ASN A 87 -17.82 -7.78 -13.54
CA ASN A 87 -17.38 -6.38 -13.45
C ASN A 87 -16.81 -6.03 -12.07
N THR A 88 -16.96 -6.92 -11.08
CA THR A 88 -16.50 -6.69 -9.71
C THR A 88 -15.42 -7.69 -9.33
N ARG A 89 -14.57 -7.32 -8.36
CA ARG A 89 -13.55 -8.20 -7.78
C ARG A 89 -14.13 -9.57 -7.41
N SER A 90 -15.25 -9.57 -6.66
CA SER A 90 -15.92 -10.79 -6.19
C SER A 90 -16.43 -11.72 -7.30
N THR A 91 -16.63 -11.20 -8.51
CA THR A 91 -17.07 -12.00 -9.67
C THR A 91 -15.90 -12.52 -10.49
N LEU A 92 -14.70 -11.96 -10.31
CA LEU A 92 -13.52 -12.19 -11.16
C LEU A 92 -12.39 -12.92 -10.43
N LEU A 93 -12.33 -12.84 -9.10
CA LEU A 93 -11.33 -13.44 -8.21
C LEU A 93 -12.00 -14.35 -7.17
#